data_AF-A0A2V8VS75-F1
#
_entry.id   AF-A0A2V8VS75-F1
#
_cell.length_a   1.000
_cell.length_b   1.000
_cell.length_c   1.000
_cell.angle_alpha   90.00
_cell.angle_beta   90.00
_cell.angle_gamma   90.00
#
_symmetry.space_group_name_H-M   'P 1'
#
loop_
_entity.id
_entity.type
_entity.pdbx_description
1 polymer ?
#
loop_
_entity_poly.entity_id
_entity_poly.type
_entity_poly.pdbx_seq_one_letter_code
_entity_poly.pdbx_strand_id
1 'polypeptide(L)'
;MQAIANSSRIKSQTKLKGKHAFDAQAFLDSAGVARKIVPYRRSQKIYAQGDPATSVMYIQDGGVKLSVVNEVGKEAVVGDLADNFRVARHPPRIVGKHS
;
A
#
# COMPACT_ATOMS: atom_id res chain seq x y z
N MET A 1 1.21 -53.86 1.84
CA MET A 1 2.46 -53.30 2.42
C MET A 1 3.43 -53.00 1.29
N GLN A 2 4.17 -51.91 1.44
CA GLN A 2 5.32 -51.41 0.66
C GLN A 2 5.07 -50.41 -0.48
N ALA A 3 5.87 -49.35 -0.39
CA ALA A 3 5.92 -48.12 -1.17
C ALA A 3 6.98 -48.20 -2.27
N ILE A 4 6.83 -47.39 -3.33
CA ILE A 4 7.96 -46.90 -4.14
C ILE A 4 7.65 -45.52 -4.76
N ALA A 5 8.52 -44.54 -4.40
CA ALA A 5 9.09 -43.44 -5.19
C ALA A 5 8.18 -42.49 -6.02
N ASN A 6 8.49 -41.21 -6.26
CA ASN A 6 9.42 -40.20 -5.75
C ASN A 6 9.14 -38.97 -6.66
N SER A 7 8.79 -37.81 -6.12
CA SER A 7 8.99 -36.57 -6.88
C SER A 7 9.04 -35.39 -5.93
N SER A 8 10.26 -35.02 -5.59
CA SER A 8 10.65 -33.78 -4.94
C SER A 8 10.20 -32.58 -5.78
N ARG A 9 8.92 -32.18 -5.67
CA ARG A 9 8.50 -30.86 -6.16
C ARG A 9 8.92 -29.83 -5.12
N ILE A 10 10.18 -29.43 -5.29
CA ILE A 10 10.88 -28.33 -4.65
C ILE A 10 9.87 -27.28 -4.19
N LYS A 11 9.61 -27.24 -2.88
CA LYS A 11 9.02 -26.06 -2.24
C LYS A 11 9.94 -24.92 -2.62
N SER A 12 9.46 -23.99 -3.43
CA SER A 12 10.20 -22.80 -3.81
C SER A 12 10.41 -21.94 -2.56
N GLN A 13 11.42 -22.31 -1.79
CA GLN A 13 12.08 -21.45 -0.83
C GLN A 13 12.82 -20.39 -1.63
N THR A 14 12.08 -19.40 -2.14
CA THR A 14 12.69 -18.12 -2.44
C THR A 14 12.69 -17.33 -1.15
N LYS A 15 13.66 -17.66 -0.30
CA LYS A 15 14.05 -16.89 0.88
C LYS A 15 14.53 -15.53 0.41
N LEU A 16 13.61 -14.58 0.25
CA LEU A 16 13.96 -13.18 0.13
C LEU A 16 14.54 -12.75 1.48
N LYS A 17 15.87 -12.80 1.62
CA LYS A 17 16.58 -12.06 2.65
C LYS A 17 16.32 -10.57 2.39
N GLY A 18 15.30 -10.04 3.03
CA GLY A 18 14.92 -8.63 3.00
C GLY A 18 14.10 -8.35 4.25
N LYS A 19 14.74 -8.45 5.42
CA LYS A 19 14.11 -8.35 6.74
C LYS A 19 13.87 -6.89 7.12
N HIS A 20 13.24 -6.11 6.25
CA HIS A 20 12.79 -4.75 6.56
C HIS A 20 11.46 -4.46 5.84
N ALA A 21 10.43 -5.26 6.14
CA ALA A 21 9.08 -4.74 5.97
C ALA A 21 8.93 -3.60 7.00
N PHE A 22 8.56 -2.40 6.53
CA PHE A 22 8.26 -1.30 7.44
C PHE A 22 6.98 -1.66 8.21
N ASP A 23 7.11 -1.89 9.50
CA ASP A 23 5.97 -2.09 10.39
C ASP A 23 5.48 -0.70 10.83
N ALA A 24 4.42 -0.23 10.15
CA ALA A 24 3.82 1.05 10.44
C ALA A 24 3.33 1.11 11.89
N GLN A 25 2.78 0.02 12.44
CA GLN A 25 2.28 0.00 13.81
C GLN A 25 3.44 0.11 14.80
N ALA A 26 4.51 -0.67 14.64
CA ALA A 26 5.69 -0.55 15.51
C ALA A 26 6.37 0.83 15.42
N PHE A 27 6.41 1.46 14.24
CA PHE A 27 6.87 2.84 14.09
C PHE A 27 5.95 3.86 14.80
N LEU A 28 4.63 3.66 14.68
CA LEU A 28 3.62 4.46 15.37
C LEU A 28 3.62 4.25 16.89
N ASP A 29 4.10 3.10 17.38
CA ASP A 29 4.20 2.81 18.81
C ASP A 29 5.52 3.34 19.40
N SER A 30 6.60 3.35 18.61
CA SER A 30 7.96 3.69 19.10
C SER A 30 8.25 5.18 19.33
N ALA A 31 7.47 6.11 18.75
CA ALA A 31 7.90 7.51 18.70
C ALA A 31 7.52 8.40 19.91
N GLY A 32 7.08 7.84 21.04
CA GLY A 32 6.98 8.56 22.33
C GLY A 32 6.00 9.75 22.42
N VAL A 33 5.37 10.18 21.32
CA VAL A 33 4.39 11.27 21.30
C VAL A 33 2.98 10.68 21.34
N ALA A 34 2.16 11.16 22.27
CA ALA A 34 0.74 10.83 22.34
C ALA A 34 0.05 11.13 21.01
N ARG A 35 -0.31 10.08 20.27
CA ARG A 35 -1.01 10.19 18.99
C ARG A 35 -2.51 10.09 19.22
N LYS A 36 -3.26 11.02 18.63
CA LYS A 36 -4.72 11.08 18.70
C LYS A 36 -5.30 10.25 17.56
N ILE A 37 -6.08 9.23 17.88
CA ILE A 37 -6.93 8.56 16.89
C ILE A 37 -8.15 9.44 16.65
N VAL A 38 -8.40 9.79 15.38
CA VAL A 38 -9.54 10.62 14.98
C VAL A 38 -10.36 9.85 13.94
N PRO A 39 -11.62 9.49 14.24
CA PRO A 39 -12.48 8.86 13.27
C PRO A 39 -13.00 9.88 12.26
N TYR A 40 -13.09 9.46 10.99
CA TYR A 40 -13.68 10.24 9.91
C TYR A 40 -14.87 9.50 9.32
N ARG A 41 -15.90 10.25 8.91
CA ARG A 41 -17.05 9.69 8.19
C ARG A 41 -16.71 9.49 6.73
N ARG A 42 -17.46 8.61 6.06
CA ARG A 42 -17.37 8.43 4.60
C ARG A 42 -17.51 9.78 3.89
N SER A 43 -16.62 10.05 2.94
CA SER A 43 -16.57 11.29 2.15
C SER A 43 -16.28 12.57 2.97
N GLN A 44 -15.89 12.45 4.24
CA GLN A 44 -15.43 13.60 5.00
C GLN A 44 -14.07 14.06 4.48
N LYS A 45 -13.92 15.37 4.27
CA LYS A 45 -12.65 15.97 3.85
C LYS A 45 -11.64 15.91 5.00
N ILE A 46 -10.46 15.35 4.73
CA ILE A 46 -9.34 15.24 5.69
C ILE A 46 -8.36 16.40 5.48
N TYR A 47 -7.92 16.60 4.23
CA TYR A 47 -7.12 17.74 3.78
C TYR A 47 -7.79 18.42 2.58
N ALA A 48 -7.49 19.70 2.37
CA ALA A 48 -7.83 20.41 1.15
C ALA A 48 -6.56 20.89 0.45
N GLN A 49 -6.55 20.84 -0.88
CA GLN A 49 -5.44 21.39 -1.66
C GLN A 49 -5.34 22.91 -1.43
N GLY A 50 -4.14 23.37 -1.09
CA GLY A 50 -3.88 24.77 -0.78
C GLY A 50 -3.97 25.12 0.72
N ASP A 51 -4.59 24.26 1.53
CA ASP A 51 -4.69 24.49 2.98
C ASP A 51 -3.41 24.01 3.69
N PRO A 52 -2.88 24.76 4.68
CA PRO A 52 -1.76 24.30 5.49
C PRO A 52 -2.07 23.00 6.24
N ALA A 53 -1.21 21.99 6.10
CA ALA A 53 -1.27 20.78 6.91
C ALA A 53 -0.42 20.93 8.17
N THR A 54 -1.03 20.79 9.35
CA THR A 54 -0.35 20.92 10.65
C THR A 54 0.12 19.59 11.24
N SER A 55 -0.23 18.47 10.59
CA SER A 55 0.10 17.11 11.05
C SER A 55 0.20 16.15 9.88
N VAL A 56 0.87 15.01 10.10
CA VAL A 56 0.83 13.85 9.19
C VAL A 56 -0.10 12.80 9.78
N MET A 57 -0.96 12.22 8.95
CA MET A 57 -1.93 11.19 9.34
C MET A 57 -1.62 9.87 8.64
N TYR A 58 -1.91 8.77 9.33
CA TYR A 58 -1.82 7.41 8.82
C TYR A 58 -3.21 6.79 8.81
N ILE A 59 -3.48 5.94 7.81
CA ILE A 59 -4.72 5.18 7.74
C ILE A 59 -4.52 3.93 8.60
N GLN A 60 -5.32 3.79 9.66
CA GLN A 60 -5.31 2.61 10.52
C GLN A 60 -6.36 1.57 10.09
N ASP A 61 -7.46 2.04 9.51
CA ASP A 61 -8.53 1.22 8.96
C ASP A 61 -9.27 1.98 7.85
N GLY A 62 -9.80 1.23 6.88
CA GLY A 62 -10.57 1.77 5.76
C GLY A 62 -9.72 2.23 4.56
N GLY A 63 -10.13 3.34 3.94
CA GLY A 63 -9.46 3.88 2.75
C GLY A 63 -9.76 5.36 2.50
N VAL A 64 -8.83 6.01 1.81
CA VAL A 64 -8.86 7.45 1.48
C VAL A 64 -8.69 7.64 -0.01
N LYS A 65 -9.61 8.38 -0.62
CA LYS A 65 -9.49 8.83 -2.01
C LYS A 65 -8.63 10.09 -2.06
N LEU A 66 -7.55 10.05 -2.84
CA LEU A 66 -6.73 11.21 -3.13
C LEU A 66 -7.14 11.80 -4.49
N SER A 67 -7.52 13.07 -4.46
CA SER A 67 -7.86 13.83 -5.66
C SER A 67 -7.16 15.18 -5.69
N VAL A 68 -7.04 15.73 -6.90
CA VAL A 68 -6.50 17.05 -7.18
C VAL A 68 -7.55 17.87 -7.93
N VAL A 69 -7.56 19.17 -7.67
CA VAL A 69 -8.45 20.13 -8.33
C VAL A 69 -7.62 21.05 -9.21
N ASN A 70 -8.07 21.27 -10.45
CA ASN A 70 -7.42 22.22 -11.36
C ASN A 70 -7.90 23.66 -11.14
N GLU A 71 -7.29 24.62 -11.82
CA GLU A 71 -7.60 26.06 -11.69
C GLU A 71 -9.08 26.41 -12.01
N VAL A 72 -9.75 25.58 -12.81
CA VAL A 72 -11.16 25.76 -13.21
C VAL A 72 -12.11 24.94 -12.32
N GLY A 73 -11.61 24.38 -11.22
CA GLY A 73 -12.41 23.66 -10.22
C GLY A 73 -12.75 22.20 -10.56
N LYS A 74 -12.16 21.61 -11.60
CA LYS A 74 -12.38 20.20 -11.96
C LYS A 74 -11.53 19.28 -11.08
N GLU A 75 -12.17 18.27 -10.48
CA GLU A 75 -11.52 17.26 -9.65
C GLU A 75 -11.12 16.02 -10.48
N ALA A 76 -9.91 15.51 -10.26
CA ALA A 76 -9.42 14.25 -10.79
C ALA A 76 -8.89 13.36 -9.67
N VAL A 77 -9.21 12.06 -9.70
CA VAL A 77 -8.68 11.08 -8.75
C VAL A 77 -7.30 10.63 -9.20
N VAL A 78 -6.32 10.71 -8.30
CA VAL A 78 -4.93 10.31 -8.56
C VAL A 78 -4.50 9.09 -7.76
N GLY A 79 -5.28 8.70 -6.76
CA GLY A 79 -5.01 7.49 -5.99
C GLY A 79 -6.18 7.10 -5.09
N ASP A 80 -6.27 5.81 -4.81
CA ASP A 80 -7.10 5.25 -3.76
C ASP A 80 -6.17 4.54 -2.77
N LEU A 81 -6.08 5.10 -1.56
CA LEU A 81 -5.20 4.63 -0.51
C LEU A 81 -6.03 3.77 0.44
N ALA A 82 -6.04 2.47 0.18
CA ALA A 82 -6.62 1.48 1.09
C ALA A 82 -5.50 0.66 1.74
N ASP A 83 -5.81 0.06 2.88
CA ASP A 83 -4.87 -0.72 3.70
C ASP A 83 -4.24 -1.92 2.96
N ASN A 84 -4.79 -2.29 1.79
CA ASN A 84 -4.34 -3.42 0.96
C ASN A 84 -3.85 -3.06 -0.45
N PHE A 85 -3.44 -1.81 -0.72
CA PHE A 85 -2.90 -1.46 -2.04
C PHE A 85 -1.54 -2.15 -2.29
N ARG A 86 -1.55 -3.29 -2.98
CA ARG A 86 -0.35 -4.04 -3.37
C ARG A 86 0.08 -3.62 -4.78
N VAL A 87 1.24 -2.98 -4.88
CA VAL A 87 1.87 -2.70 -6.18
C VAL A 87 2.15 -4.02 -6.90
N ALA A 88 1.41 -4.30 -7.98
CA ALA A 88 1.70 -5.42 -8.86
C ALA A 88 2.95 -5.11 -9.68
N ARG A 89 4.12 -5.62 -9.25
CA ARG A 89 5.29 -5.68 -10.13
C ARG A 89 5.10 -6.86 -11.08
N HIS A 90 4.70 -6.59 -12.33
CA HIS A 90 4.88 -7.52 -13.44
C HIS A 90 5.96 -6.96 -14.39
N PRO A 91 7.03 -7.71 -14.70
CA PRO A 91 8.01 -7.28 -15.70
C PRO A 91 7.36 -7.31 -17.10
N PRO A 92 7.49 -6.25 -17.92
CA PRO A 92 7.04 -6.28 -19.30
C PRO A 92 7.88 -7.31 -20.08
N ARG A 93 7.27 -8.43 -20.46
CA ARG A 93 7.83 -9.32 -21.49
C ARG A 93 7.49 -8.73 -22.85
N ILE A 94 8.41 -7.97 -23.43
CA ILE A 94 8.41 -7.74 -24.88
C ILE A 94 8.88 -9.05 -25.52
N VAL A 95 7.94 -9.83 -26.05
CA VAL A 95 8.25 -10.95 -26.94
C VAL A 95 8.41 -10.35 -28.34
N GLY A 96 9.66 -10.18 -28.77
CA GLY A 96 9.96 -9.92 -30.18
C GLY A 96 9.58 -11.16 -30.98
N LYS A 97 8.61 -11.03 -31.89
CA LYS A 97 8.44 -11.99 -32.98
C LYS A 97 9.46 -11.60 -34.06
N HIS A 98 10.52 -12.40 -34.19
CA HIS A 98 11.32 -12.39 -35.40
C HIS A 98 10.57 -13.22 -36.46
N SER A 99 10.33 -12.59 -37.60
CA SER A 99 9.99 -13.24 -38.86
C SER A 99 11.26 -13.51 -39.66
#